data_AF-A0A950U9E8-F1
#
_entry.id   AF-A0A950U9E8-F1
#
_cell.length_a   1.000
_cell.length_b   1.000
_cell.length_c   1.000
_cell.angle_alpha   90.00
_cell.angle_beta   90.00
_cell.angle_gamma   90.00
#
_symmetry.space_group_name_H-M   'P 1'
#
loop_
_entity.id
_entity.type
_entity.pdbx_description
1 polymer ?
#
loop_
_entity_poly.entity_id
_entity_poly.type
_entity_poly.pdbx_seq_one_letter_code
_entity_poly.pdbx_strand_id
1 'polypeptide(L)' 'MRSAGERRELLKGVYEEARECTRCTLHQTRTKVVFGAGNADAELLFIGEA' A
#
# COMPACT_ATOMS: atom_id res chain seq x y z
N MET A 1 -17.12 10.25 9.18
CA MET A 1 -16.12 9.17 8.99
C MET A 1 -16.12 8.79 7.52
N ARG A 2 -14.95 8.48 6.94
CA ARG A 2 -14.87 7.98 5.54
C ARG A 2 -15.47 6.58 5.49
N SER A 3 -16.22 6.26 4.44
CA SER A 3 -16.72 4.91 4.17
C SER A 3 -15.57 3.96 3.79
N ALA A 4 -15.82 2.65 3.92
CA ALA A 4 -14.89 1.62 3.47
C ALA A 4 -14.54 1.75 1.96
N GLY A 5 -15.48 2.22 1.15
CA GLY A 5 -15.28 2.48 -0.28
C GLY A 5 -14.31 3.63 -0.54
N GLU A 6 -14.51 4.77 0.13
CA GLU A 6 -13.61 5.92 0.04
C GLU A 6 -12.21 5.57 0.54
N ARG A 7 -12.10 4.81 1.65
CA ARG A 7 -10.81 4.32 2.16
C ARG A 7 -10.10 3.43 1.15
N ARG A 8 -10.82 2.51 0.50
CA ARG A 8 -10.26 1.65 -0.53
C ARG A 8 -9.72 2.46 -1.70
N GLU A 9 -10.43 3.50 -2.12
CA GLU A 9 -9.98 4.33 -3.25
C GLU A 9 -8.70 5.10 -2.90
N LEU A 10 -8.60 5.61 -1.66
CA LEU A 10 -7.39 6.25 -1.18
C LEU A 10 -6.19 5.29 -1.14
N LEU A 11 -6.40 4.04 -0.70
CA LEU A 11 -5.35 3.02 -0.70
C LEU A 11 -4.82 2.71 -2.11
N LYS A 12 -5.68 2.78 -3.14
CA LYS A 12 -5.22 2.64 -4.54
C LYS A 12 -4.29 3.78 -4.95
N GLY A 13 -4.60 5.03 -4.56
CA GLY A 13 -3.71 6.16 -4.82
C GLY A 13 -2.32 5.95 -4.21
N VAL A 14 -2.27 5.51 -2.95
CA VAL A 14 -1.00 5.19 -2.28
C VAL A 14 -0.27 4.02 -2.93
N TYR A 15 -1.00 3.01 -3.43
CA TYR A 15 -0.42 1.92 -4.19
C TYR A 15 0.26 2.42 -5.48
N GLU A 16 -0.36 3.32 -6.24
CA GLU A 16 0.22 3.87 -7.45
C GLU A 16 1.51 4.67 -7.16
N GLU A 17 1.51 5.48 -6.09
CA GLU A 17 2.72 6.17 -5.63
C GLU A 17 3.83 5.21 -5.21
N ALA A 18 3.48 4.15 -4.45
CA ALA A 18 4.43 3.15 -4.01
C ALA A 18 5.01 2.36 -5.21
N ARG A 19 4.17 2.00 -6.19
CA ARG A 19 4.56 1.22 -7.38
C ARG A 19 5.71 1.88 -8.12
N GLU A 20 5.64 3.20 -8.31
CA GLU A 20 6.65 3.98 -9.03
C GLU A 20 7.78 4.52 -8.12
N CYS A 21 7.81 4.16 -6.84
CA CYS A 21 8.76 4.72 -5.89
C CYS A 21 10.21 4.36 -6.22
N THR A 22 11.08 5.38 -6.30
CA THR A 22 12.53 5.26 -6.56
C THR A 22 13.38 5.90 -5.47
N ARG A 23 12.80 6.18 -4.29
CA ARG A 23 13.43 6.97 -3.21
C ARG A 23 14.59 6.27 -2.50
N CYS A 24 14.74 4.95 -2.63
CA CYS A 24 15.83 4.17 -2.03
C CYS A 24 16.33 3.08 -2.98
N THR A 25 17.48 2.47 -2.68
CA THR A 25 18.14 1.47 -3.54
C THR A 25 17.32 0.20 -3.79
N LEU A 26 16.37 -0.13 -2.92
CA LEU A 26 15.49 -1.30 -3.09
C LEU A 26 14.69 -1.28 -4.39
N HIS A 27 14.48 -0.08 -4.96
CA HIS A 27 13.78 0.03 -6.23
C HIS A 27 14.50 -0.67 -7.39
N GLN A 28 15.83 -0.83 -7.29
CA GLN A 28 16.67 -1.34 -8.38
C GLN A 28 16.52 -2.85 -8.59
N THR A 29 16.21 -3.60 -7.53
CA THR A 29 16.20 -5.07 -7.55
C THR A 29 14.80 -5.67 -7.44
N ARG A 30 13.81 -4.92 -6.93
CA ARG A 30 12.42 -5.41 -6.81
C ARG A 30 11.81 -5.69 -8.19
N THR A 31 11.15 -6.84 -8.35
CA THR A 31 10.33 -7.11 -9.55
C THR A 31 9.00 -6.35 -9.51
N LYS A 32 8.38 -6.28 -8.33
CA LYS A 32 7.11 -5.61 -8.07
C LYS A 32 7.10 -5.08 -6.64
N VAL A 33 6.32 -4.04 -6.39
CA VAL A 33 6.00 -3.62 -5.03
C VAL A 33 4.98 -4.59 -4.45
N VAL A 34 5.26 -5.12 -3.25
CA VAL A 34 4.29 -5.85 -2.46
C VAL A 34 3.61 -4.83 -1.55
N PHE A 35 2.35 -4.52 -1.88
CA PHE A 35 1.54 -3.59 -1.09
C PHE A 35 0.66 -4.35 -0.10
N GLY A 36 0.12 -3.64 0.89
CA GLY A 36 -0.81 -4.20 1.86
C GLY A 36 -2.09 -4.71 1.19
N ALA A 37 -2.70 -5.75 1.78
CA ALA A 37 -3.96 -6.33 1.35
C ALA A 37 -4.88 -6.56 2.56
N GLY A 38 -6.20 -6.45 2.35
CA GLY A 38 -7.18 -6.69 3.40
C GLY A 38 -8.42 -5.80 3.31
N ASN A 39 -9.20 -5.78 4.39
CA ASN A 39 -10.36 -4.89 4.51
C ASN A 39 -9.87 -3.44 4.77
N ALA A 40 -10.30 -2.51 3.91
CA ALA A 40 -9.96 -1.08 4.05
C ALA A 40 -10.56 -0.43 5.31
N ASP A 41 -11.51 -1.09 5.95
CA ASP A 41 -12.13 -0.69 7.21
C ASP A 41 -11.81 -1.68 8.35
N ALA A 42 -10.71 -2.43 8.24
CA ALA A 42 -10.24 -3.29 9.32
C ALA A 42 -9.88 -2.46 10.57
N GLU A 43 -10.27 -2.95 11.75
CA GLU A 43 -9.93 -2.34 13.03
C GLU A 43 -8.48 -2.63 13.47
N LEU A 44 -7.85 -3.65 12.86
CA LEU A 44 -6.50 -4.09 13.18
C LEU A 44 -5.67 -4.31 11.91
N LEU A 45 -4.42 -3.86 11.94
CA LEU A 45 -3.44 -4.03 10.87
C LEU A 45 -2.20 -4.73 11.43
N PHE A 46 -1.72 -5.75 10.72
CA PHE A 46 -0.45 -6.40 11.00
C PHE A 46 0.61 -5.88 10.03
N ILE A 47 1.79 -5.54 10.54
CA ILE A 47 2.91 -5.02 9.76
C ILE A 47 4.14 -5.89 10.06
N GLY A 48 4.76 -6.42 9.00
CA GLY A 48 6.01 -7.18 9.06
C GLY A 48 7.16 -6.46 8.35
N GLU A 49 8.31 -7.12 8.30
CA GLU A 49 9.55 -6.63 7.68
C GLU A 49 9.72 -7.13 6.23
N ALA A 50 10.59 -6.46 5.45
CA ALA A 50 11.01 -6.83 4.10
C ALA A 50 12.36 -6.20 3.70
#